data_AF-A0A7R9DDC3-F1
#
_entry.id   AF-A0A7R9DDC3-F1
#
_cell.length_a   1.000
_cell.length_b   1.000
_cell.length_c   1.000
_cell.angle_alpha   90.00
_cell.angle_beta   90.00
_cell.angle_gamma   90.00
#
_symmetry.space_group_name_H-M   'P 1'
#
loop_
_entity.id
_entity.type
_entity.pdbx_description
1 polymer ?
#
loop_
_entity_poly.entity_id
_entity_poly.type
_entity_poly.pdbx_seq_one_letter_code
_entity_poly.pdbx_strand_id
1 'polypeptide(L)'
;MALSTHIMPKPSDERLKPYTGPNKSCVFCFKAQGTDHLSEDVDELLHGKFYKLEKIITHYFCLLLSSGIAQNGDDNEGILGFLPKDITKELTRSRYLRCTYCKQTGATIECCARRCKKIFHMPCGTKRGSIHHYFSNFQSFCPDHRPPPVLKPKGIQRKEKGGRNTTKCVMCLEEVVMIRNKDVIQAPCCGHCSWFHRLCVQVDYYFIFLENRLSILM
;
A
#
# COMPACT_ATOMS: atom_id res chain seq x y z
N MET A 1 21.07 4.80 18.52
CA MET A 1 20.74 4.80 17.08
C MET A 1 19.34 5.39 16.98
N ALA A 2 19.23 6.64 16.54
CA ALA A 2 17.99 7.41 16.64
C ALA A 2 16.88 6.74 15.82
N LEU A 3 15.79 6.39 16.50
CA LEU A 3 14.52 6.01 15.90
C LEU A 3 13.98 7.26 15.23
N SER A 4 14.14 7.38 13.91
CA SER A 4 13.41 8.38 13.14
C SER A 4 11.93 8.02 13.25
N THR A 5 11.18 8.81 14.01
CA THR A 5 9.73 8.71 14.05
C THR A 5 9.22 9.16 12.69
N HIS A 6 9.07 8.21 11.75
CA HIS A 6 8.40 8.42 10.48
C HIS A 6 6.92 8.72 10.76
N ILE A 7 6.64 10.00 10.98
CA ILE A 7 5.30 10.55 11.07
C ILE A 7 4.86 10.79 9.62
N MET A 8 3.77 10.15 9.19
CA MET A 8 3.14 10.48 7.91
C MET A 8 2.81 11.98 7.91
N PRO A 9 3.03 12.70 6.80
CA PRO A 9 2.87 14.13 6.75
C PRO A 9 1.47 14.55 7.18
N LYS A 10 1.38 15.63 7.97
CA LYS A 10 0.09 16.15 8.43
C LYS A 10 -0.77 16.58 7.24
N PRO A 11 -2.09 16.34 7.29
CA PRO A 11 -3.02 16.77 6.26
C PRO A 11 -3.34 18.25 6.46
N SER A 12 -2.44 19.15 6.03
CA SER A 12 -2.76 20.57 5.84
C SER A 12 -1.68 21.35 5.05
N ASP A 13 -1.04 20.76 4.02
CA ASP A 13 -0.34 21.60 3.03
C ASP A 13 -1.16 21.67 1.74
N GLU A 14 -1.83 22.80 1.58
CA GLU A 14 -2.66 23.19 0.44
C GLU A 14 -1.87 23.28 -0.90
N ARG A 15 -0.54 23.01 -0.86
CA ARG A 15 0.40 23.26 -1.97
C ARG A 15 0.78 22.04 -2.80
N LEU A 16 0.84 20.82 -2.25
CA LEU A 16 1.13 19.64 -3.08
C LEU A 16 -0.16 18.96 -3.55
N LYS A 17 -0.69 19.48 -4.66
CA LYS A 17 -1.89 18.92 -5.28
C LYS A 17 -1.55 17.66 -6.10
N PRO A 18 -2.42 16.63 -6.07
CA PRO A 18 -2.31 15.48 -6.95
C PRO A 18 -2.18 15.91 -8.42
N TYR A 19 -1.36 15.21 -9.18
CA TYR A 19 -1.16 15.49 -10.59
C TYR A 19 -2.35 14.97 -11.42
N THR A 20 -3.10 15.89 -12.00
CA THR A 20 -4.27 15.61 -12.85
C THR A 20 -4.02 15.81 -14.35
N GLY A 21 -2.79 16.13 -14.75
CA GLY A 21 -2.45 16.37 -16.16
C GLY A 21 -2.45 15.09 -17.02
N PRO A 22 -2.36 15.24 -18.36
CA PRO A 22 -2.33 14.11 -19.29
C PRO A 22 -1.02 13.30 -19.18
N ASN A 23 -0.99 12.11 -19.78
CA ASN A 23 0.20 11.25 -19.88
C ASN A 23 0.80 10.84 -18.52
N LYS A 24 -0.06 10.49 -17.54
CA LYS A 24 0.40 9.98 -16.25
C LYS A 24 1.03 8.60 -16.43
N SER A 25 2.35 8.50 -16.33
CA SER A 25 3.08 7.23 -16.29
C SER A 25 4.04 7.25 -15.11
N CYS A 26 3.93 6.23 -14.25
CA CYS A 26 4.70 6.18 -13.03
C CYS A 26 6.14 5.70 -13.30
N VAL A 27 7.13 6.48 -12.88
CA VAL A 27 8.56 6.15 -13.07
C VAL A 27 9.02 4.89 -12.31
N PHE A 28 8.26 4.44 -11.30
CA PHE A 28 8.62 3.26 -10.50
C PHE A 28 7.99 1.96 -11.00
N CYS A 29 6.79 2.00 -11.57
CA CYS A 29 6.09 0.80 -12.03
C CYS A 29 5.81 0.76 -13.53
N PHE A 30 6.13 1.84 -14.24
CA PHE A 30 5.96 2.03 -15.68
C PHE A 30 4.53 1.86 -16.19
N LYS A 31 3.55 1.82 -15.29
CA LYS A 31 2.13 1.81 -15.63
C LYS A 31 1.67 3.24 -15.87
N ALA A 32 0.93 3.41 -16.96
CA ALA A 32 0.15 4.61 -17.19
C ALA A 32 -1.27 4.44 -16.64
N GLN A 33 -1.90 5.56 -16.26
CA GLN A 33 -3.29 5.59 -15.80
C GLN A 33 -4.21 4.92 -16.84
N GLY A 34 -5.13 4.05 -16.39
CA GLY A 34 -6.12 3.40 -17.25
C GLY A 34 -5.62 2.23 -18.11
N THR A 35 -4.35 1.81 -17.98
CA THR A 35 -3.78 0.70 -18.79
C THR A 35 -4.23 -0.70 -18.38
N ASP A 36 -5.00 -0.84 -17.30
CA ASP A 36 -5.52 -2.11 -16.78
C ASP A 36 -7.05 -2.17 -16.74
N HIS A 37 -7.73 -1.34 -17.52
CA HIS A 37 -9.20 -1.26 -17.57
C HIS A 37 -9.85 -0.93 -16.23
N LEU A 38 -9.08 -0.43 -15.27
CA LEU A 38 -9.56 0.07 -13.99
C LEU A 38 -10.07 1.50 -14.16
N SER A 39 -11.14 1.86 -13.45
CA SER A 39 -11.54 3.26 -13.34
C SER A 39 -10.46 4.05 -12.61
N GLU A 40 -10.43 5.37 -12.81
CA GLU A 40 -9.45 6.24 -12.16
C GLU A 40 -9.52 6.13 -10.63
N ASP A 41 -10.72 6.01 -10.06
CA ASP A 41 -10.93 5.84 -8.63
C ASP A 41 -10.29 4.53 -8.12
N VAL A 42 -10.45 3.43 -8.86
CA VAL A 42 -9.88 2.14 -8.46
C VAL A 42 -8.36 2.12 -8.60
N ASP A 43 -7.81 2.75 -9.65
CA ASP A 43 -6.38 2.91 -9.83
C ASP A 43 -5.76 3.74 -8.69
N GLU A 44 -6.41 4.85 -8.31
CA GLU A 44 -6.01 5.69 -7.20
C GLU A 44 -6.07 4.95 -5.86
N LEU A 45 -7.11 4.16 -5.61
CA LEU A 45 -7.24 3.37 -4.39
C LEU A 45 -6.15 2.29 -4.27
N LEU A 46 -5.75 1.69 -5.41
CA LEU A 46 -4.75 0.62 -5.44
C LEU A 46 -3.32 1.14 -5.39
N HIS A 47 -3.03 2.21 -6.13
CA HIS A 47 -1.67 2.70 -6.34
C HIS A 47 -1.36 4.02 -5.61
N GLY A 48 -2.39 4.67 -5.07
CA GLY A 48 -2.30 6.01 -4.52
C GLY A 48 -2.32 7.05 -5.65
N LYS A 49 -2.61 8.30 -5.27
CA LYS A 49 -2.64 9.44 -6.19
C LYS A 49 -1.33 9.60 -6.95
N PHE A 50 -1.44 10.11 -8.19
CA PHE A 50 -0.27 10.56 -8.92
C PHE A 50 0.24 11.88 -8.34
N TYR A 51 1.56 12.00 -8.24
CA TYR A 51 2.25 13.24 -7.95
C TYR A 51 3.27 13.53 -9.04
N LYS A 52 3.47 14.82 -9.31
CA LYS A 52 4.47 15.30 -10.25
C LYS A 52 5.40 16.28 -9.55
N LEU A 53 6.69 16.04 -9.69
CA LEU A 53 7.75 16.95 -9.25
C LEU A 53 8.77 17.03 -10.38
N GLU A 54 8.88 18.20 -11.02
CA GLU A 54 9.71 18.39 -12.20
C GLU A 54 9.37 17.37 -13.33
N LYS A 55 10.29 16.46 -13.64
CA LYS A 55 10.16 15.38 -14.63
C LYS A 55 9.73 14.04 -14.02
N ILE A 56 9.59 13.97 -12.70
CA ILE A 56 9.19 12.77 -11.96
C ILE A 56 7.67 12.74 -11.90
N ILE A 57 7.07 11.70 -12.46
CA ILE A 57 5.65 11.38 -12.29
C ILE A 57 5.57 10.02 -11.62
N THR A 58 4.88 9.92 -10.49
CA THR A 58 4.79 8.67 -9.74
C THR A 58 3.46 8.51 -9.04
N HIS A 59 3.02 7.26 -8.94
CA HIS A 59 2.05 6.85 -7.94
C HIS A 59 2.65 7.05 -6.54
N TYR A 60 1.85 7.54 -5.59
CA TYR A 60 2.33 7.76 -4.22
C TYR A 60 2.78 6.47 -3.54
N PHE A 61 2.02 5.36 -3.65
CA PHE A 61 2.41 4.13 -2.96
C PHE A 61 3.62 3.43 -3.60
N CYS A 62 3.87 3.64 -4.89
CA CYS A 62 5.12 3.16 -5.50
C CYS A 62 6.35 3.86 -4.92
N LEU A 63 6.24 5.16 -4.64
CA LEU A 63 7.29 5.97 -4.02
C LEU A 63 7.44 5.62 -2.53
N LEU A 64 6.32 5.63 -1.79
CA LEU A 64 6.30 5.44 -0.35
C LEU A 64 6.85 4.07 0.09
N LEU A 65 6.55 3.00 -0.65
CA LEU A 65 6.95 1.63 -0.30
C LEU A 65 8.34 1.24 -0.85
N SER A 66 9.02 2.15 -1.53
CA SER A 66 10.34 1.93 -2.11
C SER A 66 11.37 1.67 -1.01
N SER A 67 12.07 0.52 -1.04
CA SER A 67 12.85 0.08 0.13
C SER A 67 14.18 0.80 0.32
N GLY A 68 14.70 1.48 -0.70
CA GLY A 68 15.99 2.17 -0.65
C GLY A 68 15.90 3.70 -0.61
N ILE A 69 14.68 4.26 -0.54
CA ILE A 69 14.48 5.71 -0.52
C ILE A 69 14.47 6.25 0.92
N ALA A 70 15.09 7.40 1.12
CA ALA A 70 15.01 8.15 2.37
C ALA A 70 14.08 9.36 2.17
N GLN A 71 13.24 9.63 3.17
CA GLN A 71 12.39 10.81 3.24
C GLN A 71 13.13 11.88 4.06
N ASN A 72 14.05 12.60 3.42
CA ASN A 72 14.94 13.54 4.11
C ASN A 72 14.39 14.98 4.15
N GLY A 73 13.30 15.28 3.44
CA GLY A 73 12.67 16.60 3.45
C GLY A 73 11.61 16.71 4.53
N ASP A 74 11.22 17.96 4.83
CA ASP A 74 10.03 18.23 5.64
C ASP A 74 8.74 17.89 4.87
N ASP A 75 7.62 17.76 5.59
CA ASP A 75 6.30 17.42 5.01
C ASP A 75 5.89 18.27 3.80
N ASN A 76 6.35 19.53 3.76
CA ASN A 76 6.02 20.53 2.75
C ASN A 76 7.03 20.59 1.58
N GLU A 77 8.06 19.74 1.60
CA GLU A 77 9.11 19.70 0.58
C GLU A 77 8.96 18.51 -0.35
N GLY A 78 9.32 18.70 -1.62
CA GLY A 78 9.30 17.63 -2.61
C GLY A 78 7.93 16.98 -2.77
N ILE A 79 7.88 15.65 -2.86
CA ILE A 79 6.63 14.89 -2.80
C ILE A 79 6.48 14.43 -1.36
N LEU A 80 5.76 15.18 -0.51
CA LEU A 80 5.46 14.77 0.87
C LEU A 80 6.73 14.39 1.66
N GLY A 81 7.79 15.20 1.59
CA GLY A 81 9.10 14.95 2.23
C GLY A 81 10.08 14.11 1.39
N PHE A 82 9.66 13.56 0.25
CA PHE A 82 10.57 12.91 -0.69
C PHE A 82 11.18 13.94 -1.65
N LEU A 83 12.45 14.29 -1.40
CA LEU A 83 13.17 15.26 -2.22
C LEU A 83 13.54 14.69 -3.59
N PRO A 84 13.62 15.52 -4.66
CA PRO A 84 13.98 15.05 -6.02
C PRO A 84 15.28 14.23 -6.06
N LYS A 85 16.27 14.60 -5.25
CA LYS A 85 17.56 13.92 -5.14
C LYS A 85 17.43 12.49 -4.59
N ASP A 86 16.53 12.27 -3.63
CA ASP A 86 16.32 10.97 -3.00
C ASP A 86 15.58 10.04 -3.95
N ILE A 87 14.57 10.57 -4.65
CA ILE A 87 13.84 9.85 -5.70
C ILE A 87 14.81 9.44 -6.83
N THR A 88 15.63 10.37 -7.31
CA THR A 88 16.58 10.10 -8.40
C THR A 88 17.63 9.06 -8.00
N LYS A 89 18.11 9.12 -6.76
CA LYS A 89 19.04 8.12 -6.20
C LYS A 89 18.41 6.74 -6.16
N GLU A 90 17.15 6.64 -5.74
CA GLU A 90 16.42 5.37 -5.70
C GLU A 90 16.16 4.79 -7.09
N LEU A 91 15.77 5.63 -8.06
CA LEU A 91 15.61 5.21 -9.46
C LEU A 91 16.94 4.74 -10.07
N THR A 92 18.05 5.38 -9.69
CA THR A 92 19.40 4.96 -10.11
C THR A 92 19.76 3.60 -9.52
N ARG A 93 19.49 3.37 -8.23
CA ARG A 93 19.71 2.10 -7.55
C ARG A 93 18.92 0.96 -8.20
N SER A 94 17.65 1.20 -8.53
CA SER A 94 16.74 0.18 -9.03
C SER A 94 16.85 -0.10 -10.54
N ARG A 95 17.60 0.72 -11.28
CA ARG A 95 17.79 0.61 -12.74
C ARG A 95 18.09 -0.81 -13.22
N TYR A 96 18.80 -1.61 -12.43
CA TYR A 96 19.20 -2.98 -12.77
C TYR A 96 18.46 -4.05 -11.96
N LEU A 97 17.64 -3.66 -10.98
CA LEU A 97 16.93 -4.60 -10.11
C LEU A 97 15.71 -5.15 -10.84
N ARG A 98 15.67 -6.47 -11.00
CA ARG A 98 14.61 -7.16 -11.74
C ARG A 98 13.46 -7.55 -10.82
N CYS A 99 12.25 -7.17 -11.21
CA CYS A 99 11.03 -7.62 -10.56
C CYS A 99 10.94 -9.16 -10.61
N THR A 100 10.76 -9.77 -9.46
CA THR A 100 10.60 -11.22 -9.28
C THR A 100 9.44 -11.76 -10.12
N TYR A 101 8.39 -10.95 -10.32
CA TYR A 101 7.14 -11.38 -10.94
C TYR A 101 7.06 -11.07 -12.43
N CYS A 102 7.33 -9.83 -12.87
CA CYS A 102 7.25 -9.46 -14.29
C CYS A 102 8.60 -9.54 -15.02
N LYS A 103 9.70 -9.80 -14.30
CA LYS A 103 11.07 -9.94 -14.84
C LYS A 103 11.68 -8.70 -15.49
N GLN A 104 10.96 -7.59 -15.56
CA GLN A 104 11.45 -6.27 -15.99
C GLN A 104 12.28 -5.59 -14.88
N THR A 105 13.20 -4.70 -15.27
CA THR A 105 14.03 -3.89 -14.36
C THR A 105 13.27 -2.70 -13.76
N GLY A 106 13.85 -2.02 -12.77
CA GLY A 106 13.26 -0.82 -12.13
C GLY A 106 12.48 -1.12 -10.85
N ALA A 107 12.48 -2.38 -10.39
CA ALA A 107 11.76 -2.76 -9.18
C ALA A 107 12.46 -2.24 -7.92
N THR A 108 11.69 -1.60 -7.03
CA THR A 108 12.24 -0.95 -5.84
C THR A 108 11.78 -1.52 -4.51
N ILE A 109 10.70 -2.30 -4.49
CA ILE A 109 10.14 -2.85 -3.24
C ILE A 109 10.79 -4.20 -2.96
N GLU A 110 11.40 -4.32 -1.79
CA GLU A 110 12.05 -5.54 -1.33
C GLU A 110 11.23 -6.20 -0.22
N CYS A 111 11.26 -7.53 -0.18
CA CYS A 111 10.67 -8.25 0.94
C CYS A 111 11.51 -8.02 2.20
N CYS A 112 10.87 -7.54 3.28
CA CYS A 112 11.53 -7.26 4.55
C CYS A 112 11.98 -8.52 5.32
N ALA A 113 11.51 -9.71 4.92
CA ALA A 113 11.91 -10.95 5.55
C ALA A 113 13.41 -11.22 5.39
N ARG A 114 14.06 -11.56 6.51
CA ARG A 114 15.50 -11.81 6.56
C ARG A 114 15.93 -12.85 5.51
N ARG A 115 16.98 -12.53 4.73
CA ARG A 115 17.52 -13.34 3.63
C ARG A 115 16.60 -13.51 2.41
N CYS A 116 15.41 -12.93 2.39
CA CYS A 116 14.58 -12.92 1.19
C CYS A 116 15.16 -11.93 0.18
N LYS A 117 15.34 -12.37 -1.07
CA LYS A 117 15.86 -11.54 -2.17
C LYS A 117 14.77 -11.15 -3.18
N LYS A 118 13.50 -11.32 -2.82
CA LYS A 118 12.39 -10.98 -3.72
C LYS A 118 12.25 -9.46 -3.74
N ILE A 119 12.47 -8.92 -4.94
CA ILE A 119 12.25 -7.50 -5.28
C ILE A 119 11.09 -7.44 -6.28
N PHE A 120 10.22 -6.45 -6.19
CA PHE A 120 9.04 -6.33 -7.06
C PHE A 120 8.59 -4.88 -7.21
N HIS A 121 7.89 -4.60 -8.31
CA HIS A 121 7.10 -3.37 -8.40
C HIS A 121 5.89 -3.50 -7.46
N MET A 122 5.40 -2.38 -6.94
CA MET A 122 4.18 -2.33 -6.13
C MET A 122 2.99 -3.09 -6.78
N PRO A 123 2.53 -2.72 -8.00
CA PRO A 123 1.40 -3.42 -8.65
C PRO A 123 1.66 -4.91 -8.86
N CYS A 124 2.90 -5.30 -9.18
CA CYS A 124 3.27 -6.69 -9.35
C CYS A 124 3.19 -7.46 -8.02
N GLY A 125 3.63 -6.84 -6.94
CA GLY A 125 3.51 -7.32 -5.57
C GLY A 125 2.05 -7.58 -5.22
N THR A 126 1.21 -6.55 -5.30
CA THR A 126 -0.22 -6.61 -4.99
C THR A 126 -0.94 -7.70 -5.79
N LYS A 127 -0.72 -7.78 -7.11
CA LYS A 127 -1.34 -8.81 -7.97
C LYS A 127 -0.96 -10.24 -7.56
N ARG A 128 0.26 -10.44 -7.06
CA ARG A 128 0.74 -11.73 -6.53
C ARG A 128 0.42 -11.91 -5.04
N GLY A 129 -0.22 -10.93 -4.43
CA GLY A 129 -0.60 -10.90 -3.03
C GLY A 129 0.59 -10.66 -2.10
N SER A 130 1.45 -9.72 -2.41
CA SER A 130 2.35 -9.16 -1.40
C SER A 130 1.51 -8.34 -0.40
N ILE A 131 1.99 -8.20 0.83
CA ILE A 131 1.38 -7.34 1.84
C ILE A 131 2.29 -6.14 2.05
N HIS A 132 1.70 -4.96 2.16
CA HIS A 132 2.39 -3.69 2.35
C HIS A 132 1.87 -3.06 3.64
N HIS A 133 2.77 -2.71 4.56
CA HIS A 133 2.43 -1.95 5.75
C HIS A 133 2.53 -0.46 5.43
N TYR A 134 1.47 0.29 5.73
CA TYR A 134 1.42 1.75 5.55
C TYR A 134 1.66 2.52 6.86
N PHE A 135 2.22 1.84 7.86
CA PHE A 135 2.53 2.36 9.17
C PHE A 135 3.99 2.01 9.52
N SER A 136 4.57 2.79 10.43
CA SER A 136 5.97 2.62 10.85
C SER A 136 6.93 2.65 9.64
N ASN A 137 7.78 1.63 9.46
CA ASN A 137 8.86 1.62 8.46
C ASN A 137 8.44 1.13 7.07
N PHE A 138 7.17 1.30 6.68
CA PHE A 138 6.63 0.98 5.35
C PHE A 138 7.00 -0.41 4.78
N GLN A 139 7.07 -1.41 5.65
CA GLN A 139 7.61 -2.72 5.31
C GLN A 139 6.71 -3.48 4.35
N SER A 140 7.32 -4.17 3.38
CA SER A 140 6.62 -5.01 2.41
C SER A 140 7.04 -6.47 2.53
N PHE A 141 6.10 -7.39 2.35
CA PHE A 141 6.31 -8.84 2.49
C PHE A 141 5.78 -9.57 1.26
N CYS A 142 6.60 -10.46 0.69
CA CYS A 142 6.19 -11.31 -0.40
C CYS A 142 5.18 -12.38 0.09
N PRO A 143 4.48 -13.08 -0.82
CA PRO A 143 3.47 -14.08 -0.45
C PRO A 143 3.97 -15.17 0.51
N ASP A 144 5.23 -15.59 0.35
CA ASP A 144 5.84 -16.65 1.16
C ASP A 144 6.19 -16.20 2.58
N HIS A 145 6.30 -14.88 2.81
CA HIS A 145 6.71 -14.31 4.09
C HIS A 145 5.69 -13.33 4.65
N ARG A 146 4.42 -13.49 4.25
CA ARG A 146 3.33 -12.73 4.89
C ARG A 146 3.35 -13.01 6.39
N PRO A 147 3.36 -11.98 7.24
CA PRO A 147 3.19 -12.18 8.67
C PRO A 147 1.90 -12.99 8.91
N PRO A 148 1.93 -13.98 9.82
CA PRO A 148 0.72 -14.71 10.17
C PRO A 148 -0.33 -13.71 10.67
N PRO A 149 -1.62 -13.88 10.34
CA PRO A 149 -2.67 -13.06 10.91
C PRO A 149 -2.55 -13.09 12.43
N VAL A 150 -2.66 -11.94 13.11
CA VAL A 150 -2.53 -11.77 14.58
C VAL A 150 -3.61 -12.53 15.38
N LEU A 151 -4.37 -13.39 14.73
CA LEU A 151 -5.49 -14.13 15.30
C LEU A 151 -5.00 -15.45 15.87
N LYS A 152 -4.92 -15.52 17.20
CA LYS A 152 -4.94 -16.80 17.92
C LYS A 152 -6.24 -17.53 17.54
N PRO A 153 -6.20 -18.79 17.08
CA PRO A 153 -7.39 -19.56 16.77
C PRO A 153 -8.07 -19.95 18.09
N LYS A 154 -8.84 -19.05 18.69
CA LYS A 154 -9.81 -19.37 19.73
C LYS A 154 -11.10 -18.64 19.44
N GLY A 155 -12.06 -19.35 18.85
CA GLY A 155 -13.45 -18.88 18.78
C GLY A 155 -14.14 -19.11 17.44
N ILE A 156 -14.73 -20.30 17.29
CA ILE A 156 -16.04 -20.52 16.66
C ILE A 156 -16.15 -20.19 15.16
N GLN A 157 -15.90 -21.18 14.29
CA GLN A 157 -16.70 -21.31 13.06
C GLN A 157 -18.11 -21.74 13.48
N ARG A 158 -19.04 -20.81 13.63
CA ARG A 158 -20.46 -21.15 13.59
C ARG A 158 -20.79 -21.41 12.12
N LYS A 159 -20.74 -22.68 11.71
CA LYS A 159 -21.40 -23.12 10.48
C LYS A 159 -22.89 -22.83 10.66
N GLU A 160 -23.39 -21.73 10.11
CA GLU A 160 -24.83 -21.61 9.90
C GLU A 160 -25.22 -22.63 8.83
N LYS A 161 -26.04 -23.61 9.22
CA LYS A 161 -26.63 -24.57 8.30
C LYS A 161 -27.54 -23.79 7.33
N GLY A 162 -27.15 -23.70 6.07
CA GLY A 162 -28.02 -23.24 4.97
C GLY A 162 -28.02 -21.75 4.63
N GLY A 163 -27.13 -20.94 5.20
CA GLY A 163 -27.02 -19.50 4.89
C GLY A 163 -25.96 -19.17 3.83
N ARG A 164 -26.13 -18.06 3.09
CA ARG A 164 -25.10 -17.52 2.18
C ARG A 164 -23.79 -17.28 2.93
N ASN A 165 -22.66 -17.70 2.36
CA ASN A 165 -21.30 -17.51 2.92
C ASN A 165 -20.79 -16.05 2.78
N THR A 166 -21.69 -15.06 2.73
CA THR A 166 -21.38 -13.64 2.52
C THR A 166 -21.97 -12.80 3.66
N THR A 167 -21.31 -11.69 3.97
CA THR A 167 -21.81 -10.64 4.87
C THR A 167 -21.58 -9.28 4.22
N LYS A 168 -21.92 -8.17 4.89
CA LYS A 168 -21.57 -6.84 4.41
C LYS A 168 -20.22 -6.39 4.96
N CYS A 169 -19.36 -5.84 4.11
CA CYS A 169 -18.20 -5.11 4.54
C CYS A 169 -18.67 -3.88 5.30
N VAL A 170 -18.22 -3.69 6.55
CA VAL A 170 -18.71 -2.59 7.39
C VAL A 170 -18.26 -1.20 6.89
N MET A 171 -17.26 -1.16 5.99
CA MET A 171 -16.68 0.09 5.48
C MET A 171 -17.33 0.54 4.17
N CYS A 172 -17.55 -0.36 3.21
CA CYS A 172 -18.24 -0.02 1.95
C CYS A 172 -19.70 -0.45 1.88
N LEU A 173 -20.20 -1.21 2.86
CA LEU A 173 -21.56 -1.77 2.93
C LEU A 173 -21.93 -2.75 1.79
N GLU A 174 -20.97 -3.12 0.94
CA GLU A 174 -21.12 -4.13 -0.12
C GLU A 174 -20.88 -5.57 0.39
N GLU A 175 -21.29 -6.58 -0.38
CA GLU A 175 -21.12 -7.99 -0.02
C GLU A 175 -19.65 -8.42 0.00
N VAL A 176 -19.24 -9.13 1.06
CA VAL A 176 -17.91 -9.72 1.23
C VAL A 176 -18.04 -11.19 1.65
N VAL A 177 -17.21 -12.06 1.07
CA VAL A 177 -17.20 -13.49 1.42
C VAL A 177 -16.63 -13.70 2.82
N MET A 178 -17.25 -14.55 3.64
CA MET A 178 -16.77 -14.89 4.99
C MET A 178 -15.66 -15.95 4.96
N ILE A 179 -14.69 -15.77 4.06
CA ILE A 179 -13.56 -16.68 3.87
C ILE A 179 -12.29 -15.84 3.94
N ARG A 180 -11.41 -16.14 4.91
CA ARG A 180 -10.11 -15.47 5.01
C ARG A 180 -9.28 -15.82 3.78
N ASN A 181 -8.98 -14.81 2.96
CA ASN A 181 -8.19 -14.96 1.76
C ASN A 181 -7.36 -13.68 1.51
N LYS A 182 -6.80 -13.53 0.31
CA LYS A 182 -5.98 -12.37 -0.04
C LYS A 182 -6.77 -11.07 -0.22
N ASP A 183 -8.08 -11.14 -0.40
CA ASP A 183 -8.97 -10.03 -0.71
C ASP A 183 -9.91 -9.69 0.46
N VAL A 184 -9.91 -10.51 1.53
CA VAL A 184 -10.81 -10.38 2.69
C VAL A 184 -10.06 -10.47 4.01
N ILE A 185 -10.37 -9.54 4.93
CA ILE A 185 -9.85 -9.46 6.30
C ILE A 185 -11.00 -9.61 7.30
N GLN A 186 -10.74 -10.29 8.42
CA GLN A 186 -11.66 -10.37 9.57
C GLN A 186 -11.04 -9.62 10.76
N ALA A 187 -11.82 -8.76 11.42
CA ALA A 187 -11.33 -8.03 12.60
C ALA A 187 -11.07 -8.98 13.80
N PRO A 188 -10.03 -8.73 14.61
CA PRO A 188 -9.71 -9.54 15.79
C PRO A 188 -10.57 -9.33 17.03
N CYS A 189 -11.16 -8.13 17.19
CA CYS A 189 -11.27 -7.50 18.50
C CYS A 189 -12.66 -7.50 19.13
N CYS A 190 -13.68 -7.94 18.43
CA CYS A 190 -15.04 -7.97 18.95
C CYS A 190 -15.64 -9.33 18.61
N GLY A 191 -16.34 -9.97 19.53
CA GLY A 191 -16.99 -11.29 19.34
C GLY A 191 -18.05 -11.35 18.22
N HIS A 192 -18.08 -10.32 17.37
CA HIS A 192 -18.83 -10.17 16.15
C HIS A 192 -17.83 -10.30 15.00
N CYS A 193 -18.00 -11.30 14.16
CA CYS A 193 -17.15 -11.54 13.01
C CYS A 193 -17.34 -10.41 11.97
N SER A 194 -16.74 -9.24 12.18
CA SER A 194 -16.74 -8.16 11.18
C SER A 194 -15.76 -8.53 10.07
N TRP A 195 -16.26 -8.59 8.85
CA TRP A 195 -15.50 -8.91 7.65
C TRP A 195 -15.36 -7.69 6.76
N PHE A 196 -14.23 -7.58 6.09
CA PHE A 196 -13.89 -6.41 5.30
C PHE A 196 -13.20 -6.83 4.01
N HIS A 197 -13.49 -6.11 2.92
CA HIS A 197 -12.60 -6.13 1.77
C HIS A 197 -11.23 -5.60 2.20
N ARG A 198 -10.17 -6.33 1.86
CA ARG A 198 -8.79 -5.89 2.14
C ARG A 198 -8.54 -4.50 1.57
N LEU A 199 -9.07 -4.22 0.38
CA LEU A 199 -8.97 -2.90 -0.24
C LEU A 199 -9.64 -1.83 0.61
N CYS A 200 -10.86 -2.06 1.09
CA CYS A 200 -11.53 -1.09 1.95
C CYS A 200 -10.71 -0.86 3.24
N VAL A 201 -10.08 -1.89 3.83
CA VAL A 201 -9.26 -1.71 5.05
C VAL A 201 -8.03 -0.86 4.73
N GLN A 202 -7.38 -1.16 3.60
CA GLN A 202 -6.20 -0.45 3.13
C GLN A 202 -6.49 1.02 2.80
N VAL A 203 -7.68 1.28 2.26
CA VAL A 203 -8.21 2.61 1.94
C VAL A 203 -8.60 3.38 3.21
N ASP A 204 -9.32 2.75 4.15
CA ASP A 204 -9.69 3.41 5.40
C ASP A 204 -8.49 3.69 6.29
N TYR A 205 -7.44 2.84 6.31
CA TYR A 205 -6.20 3.23 6.96
C TYR A 205 -5.62 4.48 6.30
N TYR A 206 -5.61 4.58 4.97
CA TYR A 206 -5.14 5.78 4.27
C TYR A 206 -5.98 7.03 4.62
N PHE A 207 -7.31 6.93 4.66
CA PHE A 207 -8.20 8.06 5.02
C PHE A 207 -8.20 8.41 6.51
N ILE A 208 -8.19 7.42 7.42
CA ILE A 208 -8.08 7.64 8.87
C ILE A 208 -6.75 8.34 9.20
N PHE A 209 -5.64 7.91 8.59
CA PHE A 209 -4.34 8.57 8.76
C PHE A 209 -4.27 9.97 8.12
N LEU A 210 -5.08 10.25 7.09
CA LEU A 210 -5.17 11.56 6.42
C LEU A 210 -6.21 12.52 7.01
N GLU A 211 -7.14 12.08 7.86
CA GLU A 211 -8.18 12.98 8.38
C GLU A 211 -8.26 13.04 9.90
N ASN A 212 -7.73 12.07 10.67
CA ASN A 212 -7.86 12.10 12.12
C ASN A 212 -6.73 11.42 12.91
N ARG A 213 -6.25 12.15 13.93
CA ARG A 213 -5.42 11.61 15.01
C ARG A 213 -6.17 10.51 15.75
N LEU A 214 -6.01 9.25 15.36
CA LEU A 214 -6.20 8.14 16.27
C LEU A 214 -4.99 7.24 16.23
N SER A 215 -4.24 7.30 17.33
CA SER A 215 -3.33 6.27 17.79
C SER A 215 -4.07 4.94 17.83
N ILE A 216 -4.04 4.19 16.74
CA ILE A 216 -4.31 2.76 16.76
C ILE A 216 -3.02 2.11 17.28
N LEU A 217 -2.87 2.17 18.60
CA LEU A 217 -2.14 1.16 19.33
C LEU A 217 -2.82 -0.19 19.01
N MET A 218 -2.13 -1.01 18.23
CA MET A 218 -2.25 -2.47 18.33
C MET A 218 -1.12 -2.98 19.20
#